data_AF-A0A9D8DBJ7-F1
#
_entry.id   AF-A0A9D8DBJ7-F1
#
_cell.length_a   1.000
_cell.length_b   1.000
_cell.length_c   1.000
_cell.angle_alpha   90.00
_cell.angle_beta   90.00
_cell.angle_gamma   90.00
#
_symmetry.space_group_name_H-M   'P 1'
#
loop_
_entity.id
_entity.type
_entity.pdbx_description
1 polymer ?
#
loop_
_entity_poly.entity_id
_entity_poly.type
_entity_poly.pdbx_seq_one_letter_code
_entity_poly.pdbx_strand_id
1 'polypeptide(L)'
;MAYTNLEGREGLLEALAESTELIGAALEYLGAAHERLDDQSAERLEEQLFGSVQRAYAGARKAYAAFASRHSLATRDFDPPAVPPGSLKAADLIEMAANEAEGADEMLSGLQDDQRLIEVGDVELRSGVADVRKAIGGVPDRAREMLRMLGR
;
A
#
# COMPACT_ATOMS: atom_id res chain seq x y z
N MET A 1 -16.14 -11.31 23.81
CA MET A 1 -16.58 -12.35 22.85
C MET A 1 -15.32 -12.87 22.20
N ALA A 2 -15.02 -14.16 22.30
CA ALA A 2 -13.89 -14.74 21.58
C ALA A 2 -14.32 -14.86 20.11
N TYR A 3 -13.64 -14.15 19.20
CA TYR A 3 -13.86 -14.38 17.78
C TYR A 3 -13.68 -15.86 17.50
N THR A 4 -14.54 -16.45 16.68
CA THR A 4 -14.21 -17.77 16.15
C THR A 4 -12.91 -17.61 15.36
N ASN A 5 -11.97 -18.55 15.53
CA ASN A 5 -10.63 -18.43 14.93
C ASN A 5 -10.69 -18.18 13.41
N LEU A 6 -11.79 -18.55 12.76
CA LEU A 6 -12.07 -18.27 11.35
C LEU A 6 -12.44 -16.79 11.08
N GLU A 7 -13.48 -16.25 11.73
CA GLU A 7 -13.91 -14.84 11.54
C GLU A 7 -12.77 -13.86 11.86
N GLY A 8 -11.96 -14.19 12.87
CA GLY A 8 -10.77 -13.40 13.20
C GLY A 8 -9.78 -13.34 12.04
N ARG A 9 -9.46 -14.49 11.44
CA ARG A 9 -8.52 -14.57 10.31
C ARG A 9 -9.06 -13.95 9.03
N GLU A 10 -10.35 -14.15 8.73
CA GLU A 10 -11.00 -13.50 7.58
C GLU A 10 -10.95 -11.98 7.72
N GLY A 11 -11.22 -11.45 8.92
CA GLY A 11 -11.12 -10.02 9.16
C GLY A 11 -9.69 -9.45 9.09
N LEU A 12 -8.67 -10.22 9.50
CA LEU A 12 -7.27 -9.83 9.29
C LEU A 12 -6.91 -9.83 7.80
N LEU A 13 -7.43 -10.82 7.06
CA LEU A 13 -7.18 -10.96 5.63
C LEU A 13 -7.85 -9.83 4.85
N GLU A 14 -9.06 -9.42 5.23
CA GLU A 14 -9.77 -8.28 4.62
C GLU A 14 -9.02 -6.96 4.85
N ALA A 15 -8.59 -6.67 6.08
CA ALA A 15 -7.81 -5.46 6.36
C ALA A 15 -6.48 -5.42 5.58
N LEU A 16 -5.84 -6.59 5.39
CA LEU A 16 -4.65 -6.68 4.54
C LEU A 16 -5.00 -6.53 3.05
N ALA A 17 -6.19 -6.96 2.61
CA ALA A 17 -6.66 -6.75 1.25
C ALA A 17 -6.87 -5.25 0.97
N GLU A 18 -7.63 -4.56 1.83
CA GLU A 18 -7.92 -3.13 1.69
C GLU A 18 -6.63 -2.30 1.64
N SER A 19 -5.69 -2.56 2.54
CA SER A 19 -4.37 -1.89 2.50
C SER A 19 -3.57 -2.23 1.24
N THR A 20 -3.65 -3.47 0.74
CA THR A 20 -3.01 -3.84 -0.54
C THR A 20 -3.61 -3.08 -1.72
N GLU A 21 -4.93 -2.88 -1.74
CA GLU A 21 -5.63 -2.13 -2.78
C GLU A 21 -5.24 -0.65 -2.79
N LEU A 22 -5.14 0.00 -1.62
CA LEU A 22 -4.65 1.38 -1.55
C LEU A 22 -3.22 1.52 -2.06
N ILE A 23 -2.33 0.60 -1.71
CA ILE A 23 -0.96 0.60 -2.25
C ILE A 23 -0.98 0.42 -3.78
N GLY A 24 -1.88 -0.42 -4.29
CA GLY A 24 -2.10 -0.59 -5.72
C GLY A 24 -2.57 0.71 -6.39
N ALA A 25 -3.56 1.39 -5.81
CA ALA A 25 -4.03 2.69 -6.29
C ALA A 25 -2.91 3.74 -6.30
N ALA A 26 -2.06 3.77 -5.27
CA ALA A 26 -0.89 4.63 -5.23
C ALA A 26 0.06 4.39 -6.41
N LEU A 27 0.30 3.13 -6.80
CA LEU A 27 1.12 2.80 -7.97
C LEU A 27 0.53 3.33 -9.28
N GLU A 28 -0.79 3.20 -9.44
CA GLU A 28 -1.49 3.67 -10.63
C GLU A 28 -1.43 5.18 -10.75
N TYR A 29 -1.63 5.90 -9.64
CA TYR A 29 -1.45 7.35 -9.60
C TYR A 29 -0.01 7.77 -9.91
N LEU A 30 1.00 7.06 -9.39
CA LEU A 30 2.41 7.35 -9.71
C LEU A 30 2.73 7.08 -11.18
N GLY A 31 2.17 6.02 -11.78
CA GLY A 31 2.33 5.73 -13.21
C GLY A 31 1.72 6.82 -14.08
N ALA A 32 0.49 7.22 -13.76
CA ALA A 32 -0.17 8.33 -14.43
C ALA A 32 0.59 9.66 -14.25
N ALA A 33 1.19 9.90 -13.08
CA ALA A 33 2.01 11.09 -12.84
C ALA A 33 3.28 11.07 -13.68
N HIS A 34 3.98 9.93 -13.74
CA HIS A 34 5.20 9.74 -14.51
C HIS A 34 5.00 10.10 -15.99
N GLU A 35 3.91 9.66 -16.61
CA GLU A 35 3.58 9.99 -18.00
C GLU A 35 3.38 11.49 -18.29
N ARG A 36 3.17 12.30 -17.24
CA ARG A 36 2.88 13.74 -17.35
C ARG A 36 4.06 14.63 -16.93
N LEU A 37 5.16 14.03 -16.46
CA LEU A 37 6.35 14.74 -16.02
C LEU A 37 7.36 14.87 -17.16
N ASP A 38 8.25 15.86 -17.05
CA ASP A 38 9.48 15.88 -17.83
C ASP A 38 10.45 14.78 -17.36
N ASP A 39 11.41 14.40 -18.21
CA ASP A 39 12.34 13.29 -17.96
C ASP A 39 13.05 13.40 -16.59
N GLN A 40 13.48 14.60 -16.18
CA GLN A 40 14.19 14.79 -14.92
C GLN A 40 13.26 14.60 -13.72
N SER A 41 12.05 15.15 -13.79
CA SER A 41 11.05 14.98 -12.73
C SER A 41 10.55 13.55 -12.64
N ALA A 42 10.43 12.87 -13.79
CA ALA A 42 10.03 11.47 -13.89
C ALA A 42 11.06 10.53 -13.24
N GLU A 43 12.35 10.71 -13.54
CA GLU A 43 13.44 9.94 -12.91
C GLU A 43 13.43 10.10 -11.37
N ARG A 44 13.22 11.33 -10.87
CA ARG A 44 13.10 11.57 -9.43
C ARG A 44 11.88 10.89 -8.81
N LEU A 45 10.75 10.86 -9.50
CA LEU A 45 9.54 10.16 -9.05
C LEU A 45 9.83 8.66 -8.90
N GLU A 46 10.53 8.07 -9.87
CA GLU A 46 10.95 6.67 -9.84
C GLU A 46 11.84 6.34 -8.65
N GLU A 47 12.91 7.12 -8.46
CA GLU A 47 13.88 6.93 -7.39
C GLU A 47 13.28 7.10 -5.99
N GLN A 48 12.43 8.12 -5.81
CA GLN A 48 11.97 8.52 -4.48
C GLN A 48 10.69 7.78 -4.04
N LEU A 49 9.76 7.52 -4.97
CA LEU A 49 8.41 7.05 -4.64
C LEU A 49 8.17 5.65 -5.17
N PHE A 50 8.30 5.46 -6.49
CA PHE A 50 7.86 4.26 -7.21
C PHE A 50 8.48 2.98 -6.66
N GLY A 51 9.80 2.94 -6.49
CA GLY A 51 10.48 1.76 -5.97
C GLY A 51 10.03 1.37 -4.56
N SER A 52 9.68 2.36 -3.72
CA SER A 52 9.19 2.13 -2.35
C SER A 52 7.78 1.55 -2.36
N VAL A 53 6.88 2.17 -3.13
CA VAL A 53 5.49 1.71 -3.25
C VAL A 53 5.41 0.33 -3.93
N GLN A 54 6.23 0.06 -4.96
CA GLN A 54 6.27 -1.26 -5.61
C GLN A 54 6.71 -2.37 -4.66
N ARG A 55 7.74 -2.12 -3.84
CA ARG A 55 8.19 -3.09 -2.83
C ARG A 55 7.11 -3.36 -1.79
N ALA A 56 6.41 -2.33 -1.34
CA ALA A 56 5.29 -2.50 -0.43
C ALA A 56 4.15 -3.30 -1.05
N TYR A 57 3.79 -3.02 -2.30
CA TYR A 57 2.73 -3.75 -3.00
C TYR A 57 3.06 -5.23 -3.14
N ALA A 58 4.28 -5.54 -3.60
CA ALA A 58 4.75 -6.92 -3.70
C ALA A 58 4.81 -7.61 -2.33
N GLY A 59 5.25 -6.89 -1.29
CA GLY A 59 5.29 -7.37 0.08
C GLY A 59 3.89 -7.69 0.63
N ALA A 60 2.92 -6.79 0.42
CA ALA A 60 1.55 -6.93 0.90
C ALA A 60 0.84 -8.11 0.22
N ARG A 61 0.94 -8.22 -1.12
CA ARG A 61 0.43 -9.38 -1.88
C ARG A 61 1.03 -10.69 -1.40
N LYS A 62 2.35 -10.72 -1.15
CA LYS A 62 3.03 -11.91 -0.64
C LYS A 62 2.55 -12.28 0.77
N ALA A 63 2.42 -11.30 1.67
CA ALA A 63 1.91 -11.51 3.01
C ALA A 63 0.48 -12.06 2.99
N TYR A 64 -0.38 -11.47 2.15
CA TYR A 64 -1.76 -11.90 1.94
C TYR A 64 -1.82 -13.35 1.46
N ALA A 65 -1.15 -13.67 0.35
CA ALA A 65 -1.20 -15.01 -0.24
C ALA A 65 -0.64 -16.07 0.72
N ALA A 66 0.44 -15.74 1.42
CA ALA A 66 1.05 -16.65 2.38
C ALA A 66 0.14 -16.90 3.60
N PHE A 67 -0.51 -15.87 4.13
CA PHE A 67 -1.45 -16.00 5.24
C PHE A 67 -2.70 -16.78 4.84
N ALA A 68 -3.31 -16.45 3.70
CA ALA A 68 -4.46 -17.18 3.17
C ALA A 68 -4.13 -18.67 2.97
N SER A 69 -2.97 -18.98 2.38
CA SER A 69 -2.53 -20.37 2.18
C SER A 69 -2.31 -21.12 3.49
N ARG A 70 -1.66 -20.51 4.50
CA ARG A 70 -1.42 -21.17 5.80
C ARG A 70 -2.70 -21.54 6.54
N HIS A 71 -3.75 -20.73 6.37
CA HIS A 71 -5.03 -20.91 7.06
C HIS A 71 -6.14 -21.48 6.16
N SER A 72 -5.80 -21.93 4.95
CA SER A 72 -6.73 -22.49 3.96
C SER A 72 -7.91 -21.56 3.63
N LEU A 73 -7.66 -20.25 3.60
CA LEU A 73 -8.63 -19.23 3.24
C LEU A 73 -8.60 -18.94 1.74
N ALA A 74 -9.67 -18.33 1.23
CA ALA A 74 -9.75 -17.91 -0.16
C ALA A 74 -8.66 -16.88 -0.48
N THR A 75 -7.93 -17.12 -1.57
CA THR A 75 -6.98 -16.15 -2.12
C THR A 75 -7.70 -15.16 -3.01
N ARG A 76 -7.17 -13.93 -3.09
CA ARG A 76 -7.65 -12.85 -3.93
C ARG A 76 -6.50 -12.35 -4.78
N ASP A 77 -6.80 -12.04 -6.03
CA ASP A 77 -5.90 -11.30 -6.91
C ASP A 77 -6.13 -9.80 -6.75
N PHE A 78 -5.03 -9.06 -6.81
CA PHE A 78 -5.01 -7.61 -6.67
C PHE A 78 -4.64 -7.01 -8.01
N ASP A 79 -5.64 -6.48 -8.67
CA ASP A 79 -5.50 -5.66 -9.86
C ASP A 79 -5.71 -4.20 -9.45
N PRO A 80 -4.67 -3.36 -9.59
CA PRO A 80 -4.80 -1.95 -9.26
C PRO A 80 -5.91 -1.26 -10.07
N PRO A 81 -6.64 -0.30 -9.47
CA PRO A 81 -7.68 0.42 -10.18
C PRO A 81 -7.06 1.34 -11.24
N ALA A 82 -7.49 1.20 -12.50
CA ALA A 82 -7.02 2.08 -13.56
C ALA A 82 -7.37 3.54 -13.24
N VAL A 83 -6.39 4.44 -13.33
CA VAL A 83 -6.66 5.88 -13.24
C VAL A 83 -7.48 6.29 -14.47
N PRO A 84 -8.70 6.84 -14.31
CA PRO A 84 -9.50 7.26 -15.45
C PRO A 84 -8.73 8.34 -16.24
N PRO A 85 -8.78 8.30 -17.58
CA PRO A 85 -8.18 9.34 -18.40
C PRO A 85 -8.83 10.68 -18.04
N GLY A 86 -8.01 11.61 -17.55
CA GLY A 86 -8.51 12.85 -16.96
C GLY A 86 -7.49 13.98 -16.98
N SER A 87 -8.00 15.19 -16.77
CA SER A 87 -7.27 16.47 -16.82
C SER A 87 -6.37 16.73 -15.60
N LEU A 88 -6.21 15.75 -14.70
CA LEU A 88 -5.37 15.88 -13.51
C LEU A 88 -3.92 16.12 -13.90
N LYS A 89 -3.27 17.04 -13.19
CA LYS A 89 -1.84 17.33 -13.35
C LYS A 89 -1.02 16.27 -12.62
N ALA A 90 0.26 16.17 -12.97
CA ALA A 90 1.19 15.27 -12.28
C ALA A 90 1.23 15.53 -10.76
N ALA A 91 1.17 16.81 -10.34
CA ALA A 91 1.12 17.18 -8.93
C ALA A 91 -0.11 16.60 -8.20
N ASP A 92 -1.30 16.73 -8.79
CA ASP A 92 -2.54 16.20 -8.20
C ASP A 92 -2.46 14.67 -8.03
N LEU A 93 -1.88 13.98 -9.02
CA LEU A 93 -1.69 12.53 -9.01
C LEU A 93 -0.66 12.09 -7.95
N ILE A 94 0.44 12.83 -7.79
CA ILE A 94 1.43 12.56 -6.73
C ILE A 94 0.81 12.76 -5.34
N GLU A 95 -0.03 13.79 -5.16
CA GLU A 95 -0.77 14.02 -3.92
C GLU A 95 -1.75 12.88 -3.63
N MET A 96 -2.52 12.43 -4.63
CA MET A 96 -3.40 11.26 -4.49
C MET A 96 -2.61 10.01 -4.11
N ALA A 97 -1.50 9.72 -4.79
CA ALA A 97 -0.64 8.59 -4.45
C ALA A 97 -0.12 8.63 -3.00
N ALA A 98 0.24 9.83 -2.52
CA ALA A 98 0.69 10.01 -1.14
C ALA A 98 -0.43 9.74 -0.13
N ASN A 99 -1.66 10.21 -0.42
CA ASN A 99 -2.82 9.98 0.43
C ASN A 99 -3.19 8.50 0.50
N GLU A 100 -3.16 7.79 -0.63
CA GLU A 100 -3.42 6.34 -0.66
C GLU A 100 -2.34 5.56 0.13
N ALA A 101 -1.07 5.94 -0.01
CA ALA A 101 0.01 5.33 0.76
C ALA A 101 -0.10 5.61 2.27
N GLU A 102 -0.54 6.81 2.66
CA GLU A 102 -0.80 7.18 4.05
C GLU A 102 -1.97 6.37 4.63
N GLY A 103 -3.10 6.28 3.91
CA GLY A 103 -4.23 5.44 4.31
C GLY A 103 -3.87 3.96 4.43
N ALA A 104 -2.98 3.45 3.57
CA ALA A 104 -2.47 2.10 3.68
C ALA A 104 -1.64 1.90 4.96
N ASP A 105 -0.74 2.84 5.30
CA ASP A 105 0.06 2.74 6.52
C ASP A 105 -0.81 2.84 7.78
N GLU A 106 -1.82 3.69 7.78
CA GLU A 106 -2.79 3.81 8.89
C GLU A 106 -3.53 2.49 9.11
N MET A 107 -4.05 1.87 8.05
CA MET A 107 -4.72 0.56 8.16
C MET A 107 -3.78 -0.54 8.64
N LEU A 108 -2.56 -0.59 8.12
CA LEU A 108 -1.55 -1.57 8.56
C LEU A 108 -1.12 -1.33 10.00
N SER A 109 -1.08 -0.07 10.46
CA SER A 109 -0.84 0.26 11.86
C SER A 109 -1.98 -0.25 12.74
N GLY A 110 -3.23 0.00 12.34
CA GLY A 110 -4.42 -0.53 13.03
C GLY A 110 -4.42 -2.05 13.10
N LEU A 111 -3.98 -2.72 12.02
CA LEU A 111 -3.83 -4.18 11.96
C LEU A 111 -2.77 -4.69 12.95
N GLN A 112 -1.65 -3.98 13.13
CA GLN A 112 -0.61 -4.35 14.10
C GLN A 112 -1.09 -4.26 15.54
N ASP A 113 -1.99 -3.33 15.82
CA ASP A 113 -2.60 -3.13 17.15
C ASP A 113 -3.85 -4.01 17.37
N ASP A 114 -4.27 -4.79 16.37
CA ASP A 114 -5.47 -5.62 16.42
C ASP A 114 -5.27 -6.84 17.34
N GLN A 115 -6.16 -6.99 18.32
CA GLN A 115 -6.17 -8.12 19.24
C GLN A 115 -6.28 -9.47 18.52
N ARG A 116 -6.99 -9.55 17.39
CA ARG A 116 -7.10 -10.77 16.56
C ARG A 116 -5.74 -11.21 16.04
N LEU A 117 -4.86 -10.28 15.68
CA LEU A 117 -3.52 -10.59 15.19
C LEU A 117 -2.67 -11.24 16.30
N ILE A 118 -2.85 -10.79 17.54
CA ILE A 118 -2.21 -11.37 18.73
C ILE A 118 -2.76 -12.77 19.00
N GLU A 119 -4.09 -12.95 18.96
CA GLU A 119 -4.77 -14.22 19.23
C GLU A 119 -4.48 -15.29 18.16
N VAL A 120 -4.43 -14.90 16.88
CA VAL A 120 -4.03 -15.78 15.78
C VAL A 120 -2.55 -16.15 15.88
N GLY A 121 -1.71 -15.24 16.38
CA GLY A 121 -0.32 -15.50 16.72
C GLY A 121 0.62 -15.67 15.53
N ASP A 122 0.16 -15.41 14.30
CA ASP A 122 0.94 -15.61 13.06
C ASP A 122 2.10 -14.60 13.00
N VAL A 123 3.32 -15.09 13.25
CA VAL A 123 4.54 -14.27 13.32
C VAL A 123 4.92 -13.77 11.93
N GLU A 124 4.71 -14.60 10.93
CA GLU A 124 5.03 -14.34 9.52
C GLU A 124 4.14 -13.21 8.97
N LEU A 125 2.84 -13.20 9.31
CA LEU A 125 1.94 -12.10 8.97
C LEU A 125 2.37 -10.81 9.65
N ARG A 126 2.68 -10.84 10.95
CA ARG A 126 3.17 -9.66 11.69
C ARG A 126 4.45 -9.08 11.08
N SER A 127 5.41 -9.94 10.73
CA SER A 127 6.64 -9.53 10.06
C SER A 127 6.34 -8.93 8.68
N GLY A 128 5.49 -9.59 7.89
CA GLY A 128 5.11 -9.09 6.57
C GLY A 128 4.47 -7.71 6.62
N VAL A 129 3.52 -7.49 7.53
CA VAL A 129 2.90 -6.18 7.76
C VAL A 129 3.94 -5.13 8.15
N ALA A 130 4.86 -5.46 9.06
CA ALA A 130 5.92 -4.54 9.47
C ALA A 130 6.87 -4.16 8.32
N ASP A 131 7.22 -5.12 7.46
CA ASP A 131 8.06 -4.89 6.29
C ASP A 131 7.37 -3.98 5.25
N VAL A 132 6.06 -4.18 5.04
CA VAL A 132 5.26 -3.32 4.15
C VAL A 132 5.22 -1.90 4.69
N ARG A 133 4.88 -1.70 5.96
CA ARG A 133 4.86 -0.38 6.61
C ARG A 133 6.21 0.33 6.50
N LYS A 134 7.30 -0.38 6.74
CA LYS A 134 8.65 0.17 6.60
C LYS A 134 8.93 0.65 5.17
N ALA A 135 8.38 -0.02 4.15
CA ALA A 135 8.54 0.39 2.77
C ALA A 135 7.73 1.66 2.42
N ILE A 136 6.51 1.82 2.95
CA ILE A 136 5.63 2.97 2.62
C ILE A 136 5.72 4.16 3.57
N GLY A 137 6.19 3.99 4.81
CA GLY A 137 6.13 5.04 5.82
C GLY A 137 6.88 6.34 5.49
N GLY A 138 7.83 6.30 4.55
CA GLY A 138 8.54 7.50 4.06
C GLY A 138 7.96 8.11 2.77
N VAL A 139 6.93 7.51 2.17
CA VAL A 139 6.36 7.94 0.88
C VAL A 139 5.68 9.31 1.00
N PRO A 140 4.83 9.59 2.01
CA PRO A 140 4.16 10.89 2.10
C PRO A 140 5.13 12.07 2.21
N ASP A 141 6.20 11.93 2.99
CA ASP A 141 7.18 13.00 3.17
C ASP A 141 7.99 13.27 1.89
N ARG A 142 8.44 12.21 1.21
CA ARG A 142 9.12 12.34 -0.09
C ARG A 142 8.22 12.94 -1.16
N ALA A 143 6.93 12.56 -1.18
CA ALA A 143 5.96 13.13 -2.10
C ALA A 143 5.77 14.64 -1.86
N ARG A 144 5.67 15.07 -0.59
CA ARG A 144 5.61 16.50 -0.23
C ARG A 144 6.86 17.25 -0.66
N GLU A 145 8.05 16.67 -0.49
CA GLU A 145 9.30 17.27 -0.97
C GLU A 145 9.31 17.44 -2.49
N MET A 146 8.88 16.42 -3.22
CA MET A 146 8.76 16.46 -4.68
C MET A 146 7.76 17.53 -5.14
N LEU A 147 6.57 17.60 -4.53
CA LEU A 147 5.55 18.60 -4.85
C LEU A 147 6.04 20.04 -4.64
N ARG A 148 6.83 20.28 -3.58
CA ARG A 148 7.47 21.60 -3.36
C ARG A 148 8.46 21.98 -4.46
N MET A 149 9.10 21.00 -5.11
CA MET A 149 9.99 21.27 -6.24
C MET A 149 9.22 21.55 -7.52
N LEU A 150 8.13 20.83 -7.78
CA LEU A 150 7.28 21.04 -8.97
C LEU A 150 6.52 22.37 -8.94
N GLY A 151 6.23 22.90 -7.75
CA GLY A 151 5.54 24.18 -7.57
C GLY A 151 6.45 25.42 -7.66
N ARG A 152 7.76 25.25 -7.90
CA ARG A 152 8.74 26.33 -8.07
C ARG A 152 9.00 26.61 -9.54
#